data_AF-X0V1U8-F1
#
_entry.id   AF-X0V1U8-F1
#
_cell.length_a   1.000
_cell.length_b   1.000
_cell.length_c   1.000
_cell.angle_alpha   90.00
_cell.angle_beta   90.00
_cell.angle_gamma   90.00
#
_symmetry.space_group_name_H-M   'P 1'
#
loop_
_entity.id
_entity.type
_entity.pdbx_description
1 polymer ?
#
loop_
_entity_poly.entity_id
_entity_poly.type
_entity_poly.pdbx_seq_one_letter_code
_entity_poly.pdbx_strand_id
1 'polypeptide(L)'
;KDPYFFQIFMWATYHYKTLKDAITYYEKSKEAKTLARRNEVLLNLMAAMYFEAHNLKKAEEFVDLALDLSPNSPQNLSLKATILMARSQKENIIPYEFEVVPKFRDYKDIETALKLFDQAREAVKAENNPFLEALIKIHILNCLVWLNRAKEAKYRDIRASIDISKLDPHQQQQLRIRDYIVELQARNFEIAYTSFIKSPEWAKTEYLEKFRISHIFFLHGAPEQSKNILKELEAEAEQKRDIQFWLEMSLIEVILNDKNLAIKA
;
A
#
# COMPACT_ATOMS: atom_id res chain seq x y z
N LYS A 1 12.95 -22.82 29.46
CA LYS A 1 13.61 -21.71 28.72
C LYS A 1 12.57 -20.63 28.50
N ASP A 2 12.95 -19.37 28.65
CA ASP A 2 12.05 -18.22 28.65
C ASP A 2 11.71 -17.79 27.20
N PRO A 3 10.42 -17.73 26.82
CA PRO A 3 9.97 -17.17 25.54
C PRO A 3 10.52 -15.77 25.25
N TYR A 4 10.67 -14.93 26.27
CA TYR A 4 11.15 -13.55 26.15
C TYR A 4 12.62 -13.49 25.68
N PHE A 5 13.50 -14.30 26.28
CA PHE A 5 14.90 -14.37 25.84
C PHE A 5 15.03 -14.91 24.42
N PHE A 6 14.17 -15.85 24.02
CA PHE A 6 14.16 -16.33 22.64
C PHE A 6 13.69 -15.26 21.66
N GLN A 7 12.65 -14.50 22.00
CA GLN A 7 12.21 -13.35 21.19
C GLN A 7 13.34 -12.33 20.98
N ILE A 8 14.03 -11.93 22.06
CA ILE A 8 15.17 -11.01 21.98
C ILE A 8 16.27 -11.60 21.09
N PHE A 9 16.61 -12.88 21.28
CA PHE A 9 17.64 -13.54 20.47
C PHE A 9 17.29 -13.54 18.98
N MET A 10 16.02 -13.78 18.64
CA MET A 10 15.55 -13.77 17.26
C MET A 10 15.66 -12.38 16.63
N TRP A 11 15.24 -11.32 17.34
CA TRP A 11 15.42 -9.94 16.89
C TRP A 11 16.90 -9.56 16.74
N ALA A 12 17.74 -9.93 17.72
CA ALA A 12 19.17 -9.68 17.65
C ALA A 12 19.81 -10.39 16.44
N THR A 13 19.41 -11.65 16.16
CA THR A 13 19.91 -12.38 14.99
C THR A 13 19.48 -11.72 13.68
N TYR A 14 18.23 -11.24 13.61
CA TYR A 14 17.72 -10.52 12.46
C TYR A 14 18.49 -9.22 12.19
N HIS A 15 18.70 -8.38 13.22
CA HIS A 15 19.34 -7.08 13.06
C HIS A 15 20.87 -7.12 12.92
N TYR A 16 21.55 -8.04 13.62
CA TYR A 16 23.02 -8.11 13.61
C TYR A 16 23.58 -9.15 12.63
N LYS A 17 22.73 -10.03 12.09
CA LYS A 17 23.10 -10.96 11.02
C LYS A 17 22.17 -10.75 9.84
N THR A 18 21.23 -11.66 9.61
CA THR A 18 20.28 -11.58 8.51
C THR A 18 18.95 -12.24 8.90
N LEU A 19 17.87 -11.88 8.20
CA LEU A 19 16.58 -12.57 8.27
C LEU A 19 16.72 -14.08 7.99
N LYS A 20 17.56 -14.44 7.01
CA LYS A 20 17.80 -15.83 6.64
C LYS A 20 18.46 -16.61 7.80
N ASP A 21 19.37 -16.00 8.53
CA ASP A 21 20.03 -16.63 9.68
C ASP A 21 19.05 -16.85 10.84
N ALA A 22 18.18 -15.87 11.12
CA ALA A 22 17.15 -15.99 12.14
C ALA A 22 16.18 -17.15 11.82
N ILE A 23 15.64 -17.18 10.59
CA ILE A 23 14.77 -18.28 10.14
C ILE A 23 15.51 -19.62 10.18
N THR A 24 16.75 -19.67 9.71
CA THR A 24 17.56 -20.90 9.72
C THR A 24 17.78 -21.43 11.14
N TYR A 25 18.00 -20.54 12.11
CA TYR A 25 18.12 -20.93 13.52
C TYR A 25 16.83 -21.59 14.03
N TYR A 26 15.68 -20.94 13.80
CA TYR A 26 14.39 -21.51 14.17
C TYR A 26 14.15 -22.88 13.51
N GLU A 27 14.43 -22.99 12.21
CA GLU A 27 14.19 -24.22 11.45
C GLU A 27 15.06 -25.39 11.92
N LYS A 28 16.30 -25.13 12.36
CA LYS A 28 17.22 -26.15 12.85
C LYS A 28 17.03 -26.50 14.33
N SER A 29 16.47 -25.58 15.13
CA SER A 29 16.32 -25.77 16.57
C SER A 29 14.98 -26.42 16.94
N LYS A 30 15.03 -27.68 17.38
CA LYS A 30 13.86 -28.39 17.96
C LYS A 30 13.29 -27.64 19.17
N GLU A 31 14.17 -27.01 19.95
CA GLU A 31 13.81 -26.24 21.14
C GLU A 31 13.05 -24.97 20.76
N ALA A 32 13.54 -24.21 19.76
CA ALA A 32 12.87 -23.01 19.26
C ALA A 32 11.47 -23.32 18.74
N LYS A 33 11.33 -24.40 17.96
CA LYS A 33 10.04 -24.90 17.47
C LYS A 33 9.09 -25.25 18.60
N THR A 34 9.58 -25.93 19.62
CA THR A 34 8.76 -26.32 20.78
C THR A 34 8.30 -25.12 21.59
N LEU A 35 9.19 -24.13 21.76
CA LEU A 35 8.91 -22.89 22.49
C LEU A 35 7.87 -22.03 21.76
N ALA A 36 8.03 -21.85 20.44
CA ALA A 36 7.12 -21.07 19.63
C ALA A 36 5.72 -21.68 19.58
N ARG A 37 5.58 -23.00 19.43
CA ARG A 37 4.28 -23.70 19.28
C ARG A 37 3.25 -23.43 20.37
N ARG A 38 3.64 -22.88 21.51
CA ARG A 38 2.76 -22.64 22.67
C ARG A 38 2.72 -21.18 23.10
N ASN A 39 3.25 -20.27 22.28
CA ASN A 39 3.35 -18.86 22.62
C ASN A 39 2.95 -18.01 21.41
N GLU A 40 1.89 -17.21 21.56
CA GLU A 40 1.32 -16.46 20.45
C GLU A 40 2.27 -15.37 19.95
N VAL A 41 3.01 -14.70 20.85
CA VAL A 41 3.99 -13.66 20.50
C VAL A 41 5.09 -14.25 19.61
N LEU A 42 5.58 -15.45 19.94
CA LEU A 42 6.61 -16.12 19.15
C LEU A 42 6.07 -16.64 17.82
N LEU A 43 4.82 -17.11 17.77
CA LEU A 43 4.18 -17.49 16.50
C LEU A 43 3.99 -16.26 15.60
N ASN A 44 3.54 -15.13 16.16
CA ASN A 44 3.44 -13.85 15.45
C ASN A 44 4.79 -13.40 14.91
N LEU A 45 5.85 -13.47 15.73
CA LEU A 45 7.22 -13.15 15.31
C LEU A 45 7.66 -14.01 14.13
N MET A 46 7.44 -15.33 14.21
CA MET A 46 7.80 -16.23 13.11
C MET A 46 6.99 -15.93 11.85
N ALA A 47 5.69 -15.64 11.99
CA ALA A 47 4.85 -15.22 10.87
C ALA A 47 5.38 -13.95 10.21
N ALA A 48 5.76 -12.94 10.99
CA ALA A 48 6.33 -11.68 10.49
C ALA A 48 7.66 -11.91 9.75
N MET A 49 8.56 -12.73 10.31
CA MET A 49 9.82 -13.08 9.65
C MET A 49 9.61 -13.83 8.33
N TYR A 50 8.69 -14.80 8.28
CA TYR A 50 8.38 -15.50 7.03
C TYR A 50 7.67 -14.60 6.02
N PHE A 51 6.85 -13.64 6.48
CA PHE A 51 6.22 -12.64 5.63
C PHE A 51 7.27 -11.76 4.96
N GLU A 52 8.22 -11.23 5.73
CA GLU A 52 9.34 -10.43 5.22
C GLU A 52 10.23 -11.24 4.27
N ALA A 53 10.40 -12.54 4.52
CA ALA A 53 11.10 -13.45 3.61
C ALA A 53 10.28 -13.83 2.35
N HIS A 54 9.14 -13.17 2.11
CA HIS A 54 8.20 -13.41 1.02
C HIS A 54 7.66 -14.85 0.95
N ASN A 55 7.71 -15.59 2.06
CA ASN A 55 7.15 -16.93 2.19
C ASN A 55 5.74 -16.84 2.79
N LEU A 56 4.80 -16.34 1.98
CA LEU A 56 3.42 -16.07 2.41
C LEU A 56 2.73 -17.31 2.99
N LYS A 57 2.97 -18.49 2.43
CA LYS A 57 2.39 -19.75 2.93
C LYS A 57 2.80 -20.04 4.36
N LYS A 58 4.11 -20.01 4.67
CA LYS A 58 4.57 -20.23 6.05
C LYS A 58 4.12 -19.10 6.98
N ALA A 59 4.16 -17.85 6.51
CA ALA A 59 3.67 -16.72 7.30
C ALA A 59 2.21 -16.93 7.71
N GLU A 60 1.38 -17.39 6.78
CA GLU A 60 -0.02 -17.72 7.00
C GLU A 60 -0.20 -18.87 8.01
N GLU A 61 0.53 -19.97 7.84
CA GLU A 61 0.51 -21.10 8.78
C GLU A 61 0.83 -20.66 10.22
N PHE A 62 1.83 -19.79 10.41
CA PHE A 62 2.23 -19.32 11.73
C PHE A 62 1.23 -18.35 12.35
N VAL A 63 0.67 -17.41 11.57
CA VAL A 63 -0.31 -16.46 12.12
C VAL A 63 -1.63 -17.15 12.43
N ASP A 64 -2.01 -18.19 11.68
CA ASP A 64 -3.22 -18.99 11.98
C ASP A 64 -3.06 -19.72 13.32
N LEU A 65 -1.89 -20.32 13.58
CA LEU A 65 -1.58 -20.90 14.89
C LEU A 65 -1.58 -19.85 16.01
N ALA A 66 -1.12 -18.62 15.72
CA ALA A 66 -1.14 -17.53 16.70
C ALA A 66 -2.58 -17.09 17.03
N LEU A 67 -3.45 -17.04 16.01
CA LEU A 67 -4.87 -16.74 16.16
C LEU A 67 -5.62 -17.85 16.89
N ASP A 68 -5.25 -19.12 16.72
CA ASP A 68 -5.84 -20.22 17.50
C ASP A 68 -5.57 -20.07 19.01
N LEU A 69 -4.40 -19.51 19.38
CA LEU A 69 -4.07 -19.23 20.78
C LEU A 69 -4.68 -17.92 21.30
N SER A 70 -4.76 -16.89 20.45
CA SER A 70 -5.30 -15.57 20.79
C SER A 70 -6.11 -14.99 19.63
N PRO A 71 -7.40 -15.37 19.52
CA PRO A 71 -8.23 -15.04 18.34
C PRO A 71 -8.48 -13.55 18.13
N ASN A 72 -8.40 -12.76 19.21
CA ASN A 72 -8.68 -11.32 19.20
C ASN A 72 -7.42 -10.46 19.33
N SER A 73 -6.22 -11.05 19.20
CA SER A 73 -4.98 -10.25 19.21
C SER A 73 -4.96 -9.31 18.00
N PRO A 74 -4.89 -7.97 18.20
CA PRO A 74 -4.86 -7.02 17.11
C PRO A 74 -3.61 -7.19 16.24
N GLN A 75 -2.48 -7.60 16.82
CA GLN A 75 -1.24 -7.88 16.09
C GLN A 75 -1.41 -9.08 15.16
N ASN A 76 -2.01 -10.17 15.64
CA ASN A 76 -2.25 -11.38 14.84
C ASN A 76 -3.27 -11.12 13.72
N LEU A 77 -4.38 -10.46 14.04
CA LEU A 77 -5.42 -10.10 13.07
C LEU A 77 -4.86 -9.18 11.98
N SER A 78 -4.12 -8.13 12.38
CA SER A 78 -3.47 -7.21 11.45
C SER A 78 -2.45 -7.92 10.57
N LEU A 79 -1.63 -8.83 11.11
CA LEU A 79 -0.64 -9.56 10.33
C LEU A 79 -1.29 -10.52 9.33
N LYS A 80 -2.34 -11.26 9.72
CA LYS A 80 -3.11 -12.11 8.80
C LYS A 80 -3.71 -11.28 7.67
N ALA A 81 -4.30 -10.14 7.98
CA ALA A 81 -4.86 -9.24 6.98
C ALA A 81 -3.79 -8.73 5.99
N THR A 82 -2.61 -8.34 6.48
CA THR A 82 -1.48 -7.94 5.63
C THR A 82 -0.98 -9.08 4.75
N ILE A 83 -0.91 -10.32 5.26
CA ILE A 83 -0.56 -11.51 4.46
C ILE A 83 -1.56 -11.71 3.32
N LEU A 84 -2.87 -11.56 3.57
CA LEU A 84 -3.91 -11.67 2.54
C LEU A 84 -3.77 -10.58 1.47
N MET A 85 -3.51 -9.34 1.87
CA MET A 85 -3.24 -8.25 0.92
C MET A 85 -2.04 -8.58 0.01
N ALA A 86 -0.93 -9.06 0.60
CA ALA A 86 0.26 -9.43 -0.16
C ALA A 86 0.01 -10.63 -1.08
N ARG A 87 -0.80 -11.61 -0.66
CA ARG A 87 -1.21 -12.73 -1.51
C ARG A 87 -1.98 -12.24 -2.74
N SER A 88 -2.93 -11.32 -2.55
CA SER A 88 -3.65 -10.70 -3.66
C SER A 88 -2.73 -9.96 -4.63
N GLN A 89 -1.74 -9.20 -4.11
CA GLN A 89 -0.73 -8.53 -4.94
C GLN A 89 0.15 -9.51 -5.73
N LYS A 90 0.49 -10.64 -5.14
CA LYS A 90 1.37 -11.63 -5.78
C LYS A 90 0.64 -12.49 -6.82
N GLU A 91 -0.59 -12.90 -6.51
CA GLU A 91 -1.29 -13.97 -7.25
C GLU A 91 -2.41 -13.44 -8.13
N ASN A 92 -3.04 -12.32 -7.74
CA ASN A 92 -4.25 -11.84 -8.40
C ASN A 92 -4.07 -10.51 -9.14
N ILE A 93 -2.93 -9.84 -9.05
CA ILE A 93 -2.75 -8.54 -9.70
C ILE A 93 -2.89 -8.67 -11.23
N ILE A 94 -3.59 -7.71 -11.83
CA ILE A 94 -3.68 -7.53 -13.26
C ILE A 94 -2.63 -6.48 -13.62
N PRO A 95 -1.57 -6.84 -14.37
CA PRO A 95 -0.58 -5.86 -14.81
C PRO A 95 -1.28 -4.79 -15.64
N TYR A 96 -1.27 -3.56 -15.15
CA TYR A 96 -1.85 -2.42 -15.84
C TYR A 96 -1.11 -1.16 -15.43
N GLU A 97 -0.31 -0.62 -16.35
CA GLU A 97 0.59 0.52 -16.08
C GLU A 97 -0.18 1.85 -15.99
N PHE A 98 -1.42 1.89 -16.50
CA PHE A 98 -2.23 3.10 -16.58
C PHE A 98 -3.28 3.21 -15.47
N GLU A 99 -3.02 2.62 -14.31
CA GLU A 99 -3.78 2.89 -13.08
C GLU A 99 -2.83 3.20 -11.92
N VAL A 100 -3.33 4.02 -11.00
CA VAL A 100 -2.69 4.29 -9.71
C VAL A 100 -3.11 3.32 -8.62
N VAL A 101 -4.23 2.61 -8.84
CA VAL A 101 -4.75 1.58 -7.93
C VAL A 101 -4.55 0.21 -8.55
N PRO A 102 -3.97 -0.77 -7.83
CA PRO A 102 -3.85 -2.12 -8.34
C PRO A 102 -5.23 -2.72 -8.62
N LYS A 103 -5.37 -3.34 -9.79
CA LYS A 103 -6.54 -4.14 -10.14
C LYS A 103 -6.25 -5.61 -9.87
N PHE A 104 -7.25 -6.33 -9.37
CA PHE A 104 -7.12 -7.75 -9.05
C PHE A 104 -8.15 -8.57 -9.81
N ARG A 105 -7.79 -9.80 -10.17
CA ARG A 105 -8.70 -10.79 -10.78
C ARG A 105 -9.78 -11.24 -9.78
N ASP A 106 -9.42 -11.27 -8.50
CA ASP A 106 -10.29 -11.59 -7.37
C ASP A 106 -9.96 -10.66 -6.20
N TYR A 107 -10.99 -10.15 -5.54
CA TYR A 107 -10.92 -9.24 -4.41
C TYR A 107 -11.22 -9.92 -3.06
N LYS A 108 -11.50 -11.24 -3.03
CA LYS A 108 -11.86 -11.99 -1.82
C LYS A 108 -10.86 -11.81 -0.68
N ASP A 109 -9.57 -11.83 -0.98
CA ASP A 109 -8.52 -11.64 0.02
C ASP A 109 -8.50 -10.21 0.57
N ILE A 110 -8.73 -9.21 -0.28
CA ILE A 110 -8.80 -7.80 0.13
C ILE A 110 -10.05 -7.55 1.00
N GLU A 111 -11.20 -8.13 0.63
CA GLU A 111 -12.43 -8.08 1.43
C GLU A 111 -12.26 -8.77 2.79
N THR A 112 -11.57 -9.90 2.82
CA THR A 112 -11.28 -10.62 4.07
C THR A 112 -10.28 -9.84 4.93
N ALA A 113 -9.25 -9.24 4.33
CA ALA A 113 -8.30 -8.38 5.01
C ALA A 113 -9.00 -7.18 5.66
N LEU A 114 -9.91 -6.49 4.95
CA LEU A 114 -10.66 -5.36 5.50
C LEU A 114 -11.46 -5.77 6.76
N LYS A 115 -12.12 -6.94 6.74
CA LYS A 115 -12.86 -7.45 7.91
C LYS A 115 -11.93 -7.73 9.09
N LEU A 116 -10.77 -8.33 8.85
CA LEU A 116 -9.78 -8.62 9.89
C LEU A 116 -9.16 -7.35 10.46
N PHE A 117 -8.86 -6.34 9.64
CA PHE A 117 -8.41 -5.05 10.13
C PHE A 117 -9.48 -4.33 10.94
N ASP A 118 -10.75 -4.42 10.58
CA ASP A 118 -11.85 -3.89 11.39
C ASP A 118 -11.89 -4.56 12.77
N GLN A 119 -11.73 -5.88 12.83
CA GLN A 119 -11.63 -6.61 14.10
C GLN A 119 -10.41 -6.17 14.91
N ALA A 120 -9.24 -6.07 14.26
CA ALA A 120 -8.01 -5.60 14.90
C ALA A 120 -8.15 -4.18 15.46
N ARG A 121 -8.84 -3.30 14.74
CA ARG A 121 -9.10 -1.91 15.15
C ARG A 121 -9.99 -1.83 16.39
N GLU A 122 -10.95 -2.72 16.55
CA GLU A 122 -11.75 -2.78 17.77
C GLU A 122 -10.97 -3.37 18.95
N ALA A 123 -10.15 -4.41 18.70
CA ALA A 123 -9.31 -5.02 19.72
C ALA A 123 -8.22 -4.07 20.26
N VAL A 124 -7.56 -3.30 19.39
CA VAL A 124 -6.45 -2.41 19.79
C VAL A 124 -6.89 -1.26 20.71
N LYS A 125 -8.17 -0.85 20.66
CA LYS A 125 -8.72 0.17 21.57
C LYS A 125 -8.60 -0.26 23.03
N ALA A 126 -8.70 -1.55 23.32
CA ALA A 126 -8.55 -2.09 24.67
C ALA A 126 -7.08 -2.11 25.14
N GLU A 127 -6.13 -2.22 24.22
CA GLU A 127 -4.69 -2.28 24.51
C GLU A 127 -4.03 -0.89 24.67
N ASN A 128 -4.74 0.19 24.31
CA ASN A 128 -4.23 1.57 24.32
C ASN A 128 -2.88 1.70 23.58
N ASN A 129 -2.77 1.08 22.40
CA ASN A 129 -1.58 1.14 21.55
C ASN A 129 -1.83 2.06 20.33
N PRO A 130 -1.55 3.37 20.44
CA PRO A 130 -1.86 4.34 19.39
C PRO A 130 -1.05 4.14 18.12
N PHE A 131 0.15 3.55 18.22
CA PHE A 131 0.98 3.25 17.06
C PHE A 131 0.38 2.13 16.22
N LEU A 132 0.03 1.00 16.84
CA LEU A 132 -0.64 -0.10 16.16
C LEU A 132 -2.00 0.31 15.60
N GLU A 133 -2.75 1.13 16.35
CA GLU A 133 -4.02 1.66 15.87
C GLU A 133 -3.85 2.50 14.60
N ALA A 134 -2.85 3.38 14.55
CA ALA A 134 -2.56 4.18 13.36
C ALA A 134 -2.20 3.30 12.15
N LEU A 135 -1.36 2.27 12.34
CA LEU A 135 -1.02 1.32 11.28
C LEU A 135 -2.25 0.58 10.75
N ILE A 136 -3.09 0.04 11.63
CA ILE A 136 -4.34 -0.64 11.25
C ILE A 136 -5.23 0.30 10.44
N LYS A 137 -5.38 1.56 10.86
CA LYS A 137 -6.16 2.58 10.12
C LYS A 137 -5.60 2.84 8.73
N ILE A 138 -4.27 2.92 8.58
CA ILE A 138 -3.63 3.07 7.26
C ILE A 138 -3.96 1.88 6.36
N HIS A 139 -3.86 0.65 6.88
CA HIS A 139 -4.17 -0.55 6.12
C HIS A 139 -5.65 -0.66 5.72
N ILE A 140 -6.58 -0.27 6.60
CA ILE A 140 -8.01 -0.16 6.27
C ILE A 140 -8.19 0.79 5.08
N LEU A 141 -7.60 1.98 5.14
CA LEU A 141 -7.71 2.97 4.07
C LEU A 141 -7.13 2.45 2.74
N ASN A 142 -6.06 1.65 2.77
CA ASN A 142 -5.52 1.00 1.58
C ASN A 142 -6.51 -0.03 0.99
N CYS A 143 -7.10 -0.88 1.83
CA CYS A 143 -8.11 -1.84 1.38
C CYS A 143 -9.30 -1.13 0.73
N LEU A 144 -9.78 -0.03 1.34
CA LEU A 144 -10.90 0.74 0.80
C LEU A 144 -10.60 1.37 -0.55
N VAL A 145 -9.39 1.89 -0.74
CA VAL A 145 -8.98 2.42 -2.05
C VAL A 145 -8.93 1.31 -3.10
N TRP A 146 -8.35 0.15 -2.77
CA TRP A 146 -8.27 -0.99 -3.69
C TRP A 146 -9.65 -1.52 -4.06
N LEU A 147 -10.59 -1.52 -3.11
CA LEU A 147 -11.98 -1.93 -3.34
C LEU A 147 -12.85 -0.83 -3.97
N ASN A 148 -12.31 0.38 -4.21
CA ASN A 148 -13.08 1.55 -4.66
C ASN A 148 -14.25 1.91 -3.71
N ARG A 149 -14.01 1.79 -2.39
CA ARG A 149 -14.98 1.97 -1.29
C ARG A 149 -14.59 3.09 -0.32
N ALA A 150 -13.65 3.97 -0.70
CA ALA A 150 -13.14 5.03 0.17
C ALA A 150 -14.20 6.03 0.67
N LYS A 151 -15.35 6.15 -0.01
CA LYS A 151 -16.46 7.04 0.37
C LYS A 151 -17.50 6.40 1.31
N GLU A 152 -17.32 5.15 1.71
CA GLU A 152 -18.27 4.48 2.59
C GLU A 152 -18.41 5.21 3.94
N ALA A 153 -19.65 5.48 4.33
CA ALA A 153 -19.97 6.28 5.51
C ALA A 153 -19.31 5.75 6.79
N LYS A 154 -19.22 4.41 6.93
CA LYS A 154 -18.58 3.73 8.07
C LYS A 154 -17.11 4.14 8.29
N TYR A 155 -16.40 4.52 7.22
CA TYR A 155 -14.96 4.71 7.24
C TYR A 155 -14.53 6.18 7.08
N ARG A 156 -15.49 7.10 6.92
CA ARG A 156 -15.24 8.52 6.63
C ARG A 156 -14.29 9.19 7.63
N ASP A 157 -14.44 8.86 8.91
CA ASP A 157 -13.69 9.53 9.99
C ASP A 157 -12.31 8.91 10.23
N ILE A 158 -12.00 7.75 9.64
CA ILE A 158 -10.71 7.08 9.86
C ILE A 158 -9.58 8.01 9.43
N ARG A 159 -9.69 8.62 8.25
CA ARG A 159 -8.67 9.52 7.72
C ARG A 159 -8.41 10.72 8.63
N ALA A 160 -9.47 11.33 9.15
CA ALA A 160 -9.40 12.51 10.02
C ALA A 160 -8.83 12.16 11.41
N SER A 161 -8.97 10.91 11.84
CA SER A 161 -8.45 10.43 13.13
C SER A 161 -6.94 10.10 13.13
N ILE A 162 -6.27 10.12 11.97
CA ILE A 162 -4.83 9.85 11.88
C ILE A 162 -4.05 11.14 12.08
N ASP A 163 -3.27 11.19 13.16
CA ASP A 163 -2.32 12.27 13.43
C ASP A 163 -1.08 12.11 12.54
N ILE A 164 -1.06 12.88 11.44
CA ILE A 164 0.00 12.84 10.42
C ILE A 164 1.38 13.18 11.02
N SER A 165 1.43 14.02 12.08
CA SER A 165 2.68 14.44 12.71
C SER A 165 3.42 13.30 13.41
N LYS A 166 2.72 12.21 13.73
CA LYS A 166 3.26 11.01 14.38
C LYS A 166 3.72 9.95 13.39
N LEU A 167 3.50 10.16 12.10
CA LEU A 167 3.88 9.23 11.05
C LEU A 167 5.29 9.53 10.56
N ASP A 168 6.01 8.48 10.18
CA ASP A 168 7.29 8.64 9.49
C ASP A 168 7.09 9.22 8.08
N PRO A 169 8.14 9.77 7.43
CA PRO A 169 8.01 10.39 6.12
C PRO A 169 7.42 9.47 5.03
N HIS A 170 7.72 8.17 5.10
CA HIS A 170 7.22 7.19 4.14
C HIS A 170 5.71 6.98 4.32
N GLN A 171 5.24 6.81 5.55
CA GLN A 171 3.82 6.73 5.89
C GLN A 171 3.07 8.01 5.50
N GLN A 172 3.64 9.19 5.75
CA GLN A 172 3.04 10.45 5.32
C GLN A 172 2.89 10.53 3.80
N GLN A 173 3.90 10.07 3.05
CA GLN A 173 3.85 10.01 1.60
C GLN A 173 2.76 9.04 1.12
N GLN A 174 2.66 7.84 1.71
CA GLN A 174 1.59 6.89 1.40
C GLN A 174 0.20 7.49 1.63
N LEU A 175 0.01 8.24 2.73
CA LEU A 175 -1.25 8.96 2.98
C LEU A 175 -1.55 9.99 1.89
N ARG A 176 -0.55 10.79 1.46
CA ARG A 176 -0.74 11.80 0.42
C ARG A 176 -1.13 11.19 -0.92
N ILE A 177 -0.41 10.13 -1.34
CA ILE A 177 -0.74 9.39 -2.58
C ILE A 177 -2.17 8.85 -2.50
N ARG A 178 -2.56 8.31 -1.36
CA ARG A 178 -3.92 7.80 -1.18
C ARG A 178 -4.96 8.91 -1.25
N ASP A 179 -4.74 10.05 -0.61
CA ASP A 179 -5.68 11.17 -0.65
C ASP A 179 -5.87 11.67 -2.09
N TYR A 180 -4.79 11.76 -2.88
CA TYR A 180 -4.85 11.99 -4.33
C TYR A 180 -5.73 10.95 -5.06
N ILE A 181 -5.51 9.66 -4.79
CA ILE A 181 -6.27 8.56 -5.43
C ILE A 181 -7.76 8.64 -5.11
N VAL A 182 -8.11 8.96 -3.85
CA VAL A 182 -9.51 9.09 -3.43
C VAL A 182 -10.20 10.21 -4.21
N GLU A 183 -9.53 11.35 -4.39
CA GLU A 183 -10.06 12.46 -5.18
C GLU A 183 -10.16 12.12 -6.68
N LEU A 184 -9.19 11.35 -7.21
CA LEU A 184 -9.24 10.85 -8.58
C LEU A 184 -10.45 9.92 -8.80
N GLN A 185 -10.64 8.91 -7.93
CA GLN A 185 -11.81 8.02 -7.95
C GLN A 185 -13.14 8.79 -7.77
N ALA A 186 -13.10 9.89 -7.02
CA ALA A 186 -14.23 10.79 -6.83
C ALA A 186 -14.56 11.67 -8.04
N ARG A 187 -13.70 11.68 -9.07
CA ARG A 187 -13.72 12.63 -10.19
C ARG A 187 -13.54 14.10 -9.79
N ASN A 188 -12.91 14.33 -8.64
CA ASN A 188 -12.52 15.66 -8.18
C ASN A 188 -11.12 15.99 -8.74
N PHE A 189 -11.01 16.01 -10.07
CA PHE A 189 -9.71 16.02 -10.77
C PHE A 189 -8.83 17.21 -10.42
N GLU A 190 -9.41 18.38 -10.20
CA GLU A 190 -8.66 19.56 -9.80
C GLU A 190 -8.04 19.42 -8.41
N ILE A 191 -8.76 18.81 -7.46
CA ILE A 191 -8.24 18.56 -6.11
C ILE A 191 -7.14 17.49 -6.18
N ALA A 192 -7.38 16.40 -6.93
CA ALA A 192 -6.40 15.35 -7.16
C ALA A 192 -5.11 15.93 -7.76
N TYR A 193 -5.22 16.68 -8.86
CA TYR A 193 -4.11 17.32 -9.55
C TYR A 193 -3.32 18.27 -8.64
N THR A 194 -4.01 19.23 -8.03
CA THR A 194 -3.34 20.24 -7.18
C THR A 194 -2.68 19.63 -5.94
N SER A 195 -3.28 18.59 -5.34
CA SER A 195 -2.68 17.88 -4.21
C SER A 195 -1.39 17.16 -4.58
N PHE A 196 -1.32 16.64 -5.81
CA PHE A 196 -0.20 15.84 -6.28
C PHE A 196 0.97 16.71 -6.76
N ILE A 197 0.71 17.70 -7.63
CA ILE A 197 1.78 18.54 -8.19
C ILE A 197 2.44 19.47 -7.15
N LYS A 198 1.71 19.83 -6.08
CA LYS A 198 2.24 20.63 -4.97
C LYS A 198 3.02 19.79 -3.95
N SER A 199 3.08 18.48 -4.15
CA SER A 199 3.84 17.60 -3.26
C SER A 199 5.35 17.87 -3.41
N PRO A 200 6.13 17.80 -2.31
CA PRO A 200 7.58 17.89 -2.38
C PRO A 200 8.24 16.87 -3.32
N GLU A 201 7.54 15.75 -3.57
CA GLU A 201 7.99 14.66 -4.42
C GLU A 201 7.81 14.94 -5.92
N TRP A 202 6.85 15.78 -6.33
CA TRP A 202 6.60 16.09 -7.74
C TRP A 202 7.84 16.65 -8.45
N ALA A 203 8.57 17.54 -7.79
CA ALA A 203 9.80 18.13 -8.31
C ALA A 203 10.91 17.10 -8.55
N LYS A 204 10.87 15.96 -7.84
CA LYS A 204 11.84 14.86 -7.95
C LYS A 204 11.32 13.69 -8.80
N THR A 205 10.09 13.76 -9.28
CA THR A 205 9.45 12.69 -10.04
C THR A 205 10.04 12.67 -11.45
N GLU A 206 10.51 11.50 -11.89
CA GLU A 206 11.12 11.32 -13.21
C GLU A 206 10.09 11.48 -14.35
N TYR A 207 10.59 11.82 -15.53
CA TYR A 207 9.80 12.01 -16.76
C TYR A 207 8.78 10.90 -17.00
N LEU A 208 9.19 9.63 -16.95
CA LEU A 208 8.32 8.49 -17.26
C LEU A 208 7.14 8.40 -16.29
N GLU A 209 7.37 8.68 -15.01
CA GLU A 209 6.30 8.63 -14.01
C GLU A 209 5.37 9.83 -14.15
N LYS A 210 5.89 11.03 -14.42
CA LYS A 210 5.05 12.21 -14.72
C LYS A 210 4.20 11.97 -15.97
N PHE A 211 4.78 11.39 -17.01
CA PHE A 211 4.09 11.03 -18.24
C PHE A 211 2.97 10.01 -17.98
N ARG A 212 3.27 8.93 -17.26
CA ARG A 212 2.28 7.94 -16.83
C ARG A 212 1.13 8.56 -16.03
N ILE A 213 1.43 9.47 -15.12
CA ILE A 213 0.40 10.15 -14.31
C ILE A 213 -0.47 11.07 -15.16
N SER A 214 0.12 11.78 -16.14
CA SER A 214 -0.65 12.53 -17.13
C SER A 214 -1.63 11.63 -17.87
N HIS A 215 -1.16 10.49 -18.36
CA HIS A 215 -1.98 9.51 -19.06
C HIS A 215 -3.13 9.01 -18.19
N ILE A 216 -2.89 8.78 -16.89
CA ILE A 216 -3.94 8.41 -15.94
C ILE A 216 -5.02 9.50 -15.85
N PHE A 217 -4.65 10.78 -15.73
CA PHE A 217 -5.64 11.86 -15.75
C PHE A 217 -6.45 11.86 -17.05
N PHE A 218 -5.78 11.67 -18.20
CA PHE A 218 -6.45 11.58 -19.50
C PHE A 218 -7.48 10.44 -19.55
N LEU A 219 -7.09 9.22 -19.17
CA LEU A 219 -7.97 8.05 -19.16
C LEU A 219 -9.16 8.19 -18.20
N HIS A 220 -8.98 8.93 -17.11
CA HIS A 220 -10.05 9.22 -16.15
C HIS A 220 -10.97 10.37 -16.61
N GLY A 221 -10.70 11.00 -17.76
CA GLY A 221 -11.54 12.06 -18.33
C GLY A 221 -11.18 13.45 -17.84
N ALA A 222 -9.91 13.67 -17.47
CA ALA A 222 -9.36 14.95 -17.02
C ALA A 222 -8.31 15.50 -18.02
N PRO A 223 -8.70 15.82 -19.27
CA PRO A 223 -7.77 16.22 -20.32
C PRO A 223 -7.03 17.53 -20.01
N GLU A 224 -7.63 18.47 -19.29
CA GLU A 224 -6.97 19.72 -18.89
C GLU A 224 -5.82 19.48 -17.91
N GLN A 225 -6.04 18.68 -16.87
CA GLN A 225 -5.01 18.32 -15.89
C GLN A 225 -3.88 17.52 -16.56
N SER A 226 -4.24 16.59 -17.46
CA SER A 226 -3.27 15.85 -18.27
C SER A 226 -2.42 16.80 -19.15
N LYS A 227 -3.05 17.71 -19.90
CA LYS A 227 -2.36 18.73 -20.70
C LYS A 227 -1.39 19.56 -19.89
N ASN A 228 -1.80 20.00 -18.70
CA ASN A 228 -0.94 20.81 -17.84
C ASN A 228 0.33 20.06 -17.42
N ILE A 229 0.20 18.76 -17.08
CA ILE A 229 1.36 17.92 -16.78
C ILE A 229 2.25 17.76 -18.02
N LEU A 230 1.68 17.43 -19.18
CA LEU A 230 2.47 17.23 -20.39
C LEU A 230 3.25 18.48 -20.81
N LYS A 231 2.69 19.68 -20.62
CA LYS A 231 3.40 20.94 -20.88
C LYS A 231 4.67 21.10 -20.04
N GLU A 232 4.71 20.56 -18.82
CA GLU A 232 5.95 20.56 -18.01
C GLU A 232 7.03 19.63 -18.60
N LEU A 233 6.64 18.64 -19.41
CA LEU A 233 7.52 17.60 -19.95
C LEU A 233 7.99 17.88 -21.38
N GLU A 234 7.44 18.89 -22.06
CA GLU A 234 7.59 19.14 -23.49
C GLU A 234 9.06 19.21 -23.94
N ALA A 235 9.89 20.00 -23.24
CA ALA A 235 11.30 20.16 -23.57
C ALA A 235 12.09 18.83 -23.44
N GLU A 236 11.78 18.03 -22.42
CA GLU A 236 12.43 16.74 -22.22
C GLU A 236 11.94 15.69 -23.24
N ALA A 237 10.64 15.72 -23.60
CA ALA A 237 10.06 14.88 -24.64
C ALA A 237 10.69 15.17 -26.02
N GLU A 238 10.92 16.43 -26.36
CA GLU A 238 11.61 16.84 -27.59
C GLU A 238 13.04 16.30 -27.63
N GLN A 239 13.80 16.46 -26.54
CA GLN A 239 15.16 15.93 -26.42
C GLN A 239 15.20 14.41 -26.59
N LYS A 240 14.24 13.69 -26.00
CA LYS A 240 14.12 12.22 -26.09
C LYS A 240 13.54 11.74 -27.43
N ARG A 241 12.97 12.63 -28.24
CA ARG A 241 12.20 12.30 -29.45
C ARG A 241 11.06 11.31 -29.15
N ASP A 242 10.35 11.56 -28.06
CA ASP A 242 9.26 10.69 -27.59
C ASP A 242 8.00 10.89 -28.44
N ILE A 243 7.76 9.97 -29.37
CA ILE A 243 6.59 10.02 -30.26
C ILE A 243 5.29 9.81 -29.48
N GLN A 244 5.31 9.01 -28.41
CA GLN A 244 4.10 8.71 -27.63
C GLN A 244 3.59 9.98 -26.94
N PHE A 245 4.50 10.84 -26.46
CA PHE A 245 4.16 12.14 -25.91
C PHE A 245 3.34 13.00 -26.87
N TRP A 246 3.80 13.13 -28.11
CA TRP A 246 3.15 13.97 -29.11
C TRP A 246 1.79 13.41 -29.55
N LEU A 247 1.67 12.09 -29.67
CA LEU A 247 0.39 11.43 -29.92
C LEU A 247 -0.63 11.73 -28.80
N GLU A 248 -0.21 11.63 -27.54
CA GLU A 248 -1.10 11.93 -26.41
C GLU A 248 -1.48 13.40 -26.34
N MET A 249 -0.51 14.31 -26.53
CA MET A 249 -0.79 15.74 -26.58
C MET A 249 -1.82 16.06 -27.69
N SER A 250 -1.63 15.52 -28.90
CA SER A 250 -2.55 15.70 -30.02
C SER A 250 -3.96 15.17 -29.68
N LEU A 251 -4.07 13.98 -29.10
CA LEU A 251 -5.36 13.41 -28.67
C LEU A 251 -6.05 14.27 -27.62
N ILE A 252 -5.30 14.80 -26.65
CA ILE A 252 -5.82 15.70 -25.62
C ILE A 252 -6.37 16.98 -26.26
N GLU A 253 -5.63 17.60 -27.19
CA GLU A 253 -6.08 18.81 -27.88
C GLU A 253 -7.34 18.57 -28.73
N VAL A 254 -7.47 17.38 -29.34
CA VAL A 254 -8.72 16.99 -30.02
C VAL A 254 -9.89 16.94 -29.04
N ILE A 255 -9.71 16.33 -27.87
CA ILE A 255 -10.77 16.25 -26.83
C ILE A 255 -11.13 17.64 -26.31
N LEU A 256 -10.15 18.54 -26.18
CA LEU A 256 -10.34 19.94 -25.77
C LEU A 256 -10.86 20.83 -26.92
N ASN A 257 -11.12 20.27 -28.09
CA ASN A 257 -11.62 20.94 -29.28
C ASN A 257 -10.68 22.05 -29.83
N ASP A 258 -9.37 21.91 -29.64
CA ASP A 258 -8.34 22.76 -30.26
C ASP A 258 -7.64 22.03 -31.41
N LYS A 259 -8.31 22.01 -32.56
CA LYS A 259 -7.84 21.30 -33.76
C LYS A 259 -6.52 21.85 -34.30
N ASN A 260 -6.23 23.13 -34.09
CA ASN A 260 -5.00 23.75 -34.60
C ASN A 260 -3.79 23.28 -33.79
N LEU A 261 -3.93 23.24 -32.45
CA LEU A 261 -2.88 22.67 -31.61
C LEU A 261 -2.73 21.17 -31.80
N ALA A 262 -3.83 20.44 -32.03
CA ALA A 262 -3.78 19.00 -32.30
C ALA A 262 -2.96 18.64 -33.55
N ILE A 263 -3.03 19.45 -34.62
CA ILE A 263 -2.24 19.24 -35.85
C ILE A 263 -0.78 19.64 -35.65
N LYS A 264 -0.52 20.61 -34.77
CA LYS A 264 0.82 21.14 -34.50
C LYS A 264 1.64 20.21 -33.59
N ALA A 265 0.98 19.60 -32.61
CA ALA A 265 1.57 18.59 -31.72
C ALA A 265 2.00 17.35 -32.51
#